data_AF-A0A251Z9T7-F1
#
_entry.id   AF-A0A251Z9T7-F1
#
_cell.length_a   1.000
_cell.length_b   1.000
_cell.length_c   1.000
_cell.angle_alpha   90.00
_cell.angle_beta   90.00
_cell.angle_gamma   90.00
#
_symmetry.space_group_name_H-M   'P 1'
#
loop_
_entity.id
_entity.type
_entity.pdbx_description
1 polymer ?
#
loop_
_entity_poly.entity_id
_entity_poly.type
_entity_poly.pdbx_seq_one_letter_code
_entity_poly.pdbx_strand_id
1 'polypeptide(L)'
;MTENLILISSDDPIQASLLTEALTKLHNTGDPIDLTGEGLIKTSKIFNVIDQLDGLWPQLQEKIYPWLNILKLDHQIIQQPPLLPGLEDCLKALYLINELEENPNQTIICVLPPPAQAQRFLLGIINAPGIIEQLYIPLIARISELKDKLSSFEGLLNLKIPSNISEPLAKNLREKITKFASMLQCNNSCECYLAIQNNSLLNERISGFYFCGIQVNKIWVNSSMPAEEIDTLKQKLAPSNILATSRAEDFIKCASEWLELKPQKEANILISNDPNGVHVVSFLMPLINKSTLQVQRCGSSLLIRSGHLKRSYALADNLLGLESCGARLEDRRLEVRFR
;
A
#
# COMPACT_ATOMS: atom_id res chain seq x y z
N MET A 1 11.61 -19.83 0.30
CA MET A 1 11.57 -19.22 -1.05
C MET A 1 11.03 -17.81 -0.85
N THR A 2 11.87 -16.80 -1.03
CA THR A 2 11.54 -15.40 -0.72
C THR A 2 11.25 -14.67 -2.03
N GLU A 3 9.96 -14.47 -2.32
CA GLU A 3 9.52 -13.42 -3.25
C GLU A 3 10.06 -12.09 -2.69
N ASN A 4 10.90 -11.39 -3.46
CA ASN A 4 11.51 -10.12 -3.06
C ASN A 4 10.98 -9.01 -3.97
N LEU A 5 10.11 -8.17 -3.41
CA LEU A 5 9.62 -6.96 -4.06
C LEU A 5 10.44 -5.76 -3.59
N ILE A 6 11.07 -5.05 -4.52
CA ILE A 6 11.76 -3.79 -4.25
C ILE A 6 10.90 -2.64 -4.73
N LEU A 7 10.48 -1.78 -3.82
CA LEU A 7 9.71 -0.58 -4.09
C LEU A 7 10.63 0.63 -4.12
N ILE A 8 10.54 1.42 -5.18
CA ILE A 8 11.25 2.69 -5.33
C ILE A 8 10.22 3.80 -5.43
N SER A 9 10.36 4.88 -4.65
CA SER A 9 9.55 6.08 -4.83
C SER A 9 10.42 7.32 -4.71
N SER A 10 10.19 8.29 -5.60
CA SER A 10 10.96 9.52 -5.67
C SER A 10 10.10 10.72 -6.01
N ASP A 11 10.40 11.88 -5.42
CA ASP A 11 9.80 13.15 -5.85
C ASP A 11 10.46 13.68 -7.15
N ASP A 12 11.65 13.16 -7.51
CA ASP A 12 12.42 13.56 -8.69
C ASP A 12 12.64 12.39 -9.68
N PRO A 13 12.26 12.56 -10.97
CA PRO A 13 12.45 11.53 -11.99
C PRO A 13 13.90 11.11 -12.21
N ILE A 14 14.85 12.05 -12.11
CA ILE A 14 16.28 11.74 -12.31
C ILE A 14 16.76 10.83 -11.19
N GLN A 15 16.43 11.15 -9.94
CA GLN A 15 16.72 10.28 -8.81
C GLN A 15 16.06 8.89 -8.94
N ALA A 16 14.79 8.83 -9.39
CA ALA A 16 14.11 7.56 -9.63
C ALA A 16 14.85 6.70 -10.65
N SER A 17 15.26 7.31 -11.77
CA SER A 17 15.97 6.64 -12.86
C SER A 17 17.33 6.11 -12.41
N LEU A 18 18.15 6.95 -11.76
CA LEU A 18 19.48 6.56 -11.28
C LEU A 18 19.43 5.43 -10.25
N LEU A 19 18.51 5.52 -9.29
CA LEU A 19 18.33 4.51 -8.26
C LEU A 19 17.86 3.18 -8.86
N THR A 20 16.93 3.23 -9.82
CA THR A 20 16.44 2.04 -10.50
C THR A 20 17.53 1.37 -11.33
N GLU A 21 18.30 2.14 -12.10
CA GLU A 21 19.41 1.61 -12.90
C GLU A 21 20.47 0.92 -12.01
N ALA A 22 20.80 1.51 -10.87
CA ALA A 22 21.74 0.93 -9.91
C ALA A 22 21.21 -0.39 -9.31
N LEU A 23 19.92 -0.45 -8.95
CA LEU A 23 19.29 -1.65 -8.41
C LEU A 23 19.15 -2.77 -9.45
N THR A 24 18.76 -2.45 -10.69
CA THR A 24 18.69 -3.42 -11.79
C THR A 24 20.06 -4.04 -12.06
N LYS A 25 21.14 -3.23 -12.04
CA LYS A 25 22.53 -3.73 -12.16
C LYS A 25 22.92 -4.65 -11.01
N LEU A 26 22.58 -4.27 -9.77
CA LEU A 26 22.95 -5.03 -8.57
C LEU A 26 22.27 -6.41 -8.51
N HIS A 27 20.97 -6.44 -8.76
CA HIS A 27 20.17 -7.66 -8.63
C HIS A 27 20.14 -8.50 -9.91
N ASN A 28 20.69 -7.99 -11.01
CA ASN A 28 20.64 -8.61 -12.34
C ASN A 28 19.21 -9.08 -12.70
N THR A 29 18.23 -8.21 -12.42
CA THR A 29 16.81 -8.48 -12.65
C THR A 29 16.44 -8.19 -14.10
N GLY A 30 15.28 -8.69 -14.52
CA GLY A 30 14.64 -8.21 -15.75
C GLY A 30 14.21 -6.74 -15.66
N ASP A 31 13.47 -6.32 -16.68
CA ASP A 31 12.98 -4.94 -16.81
C ASP A 31 12.15 -4.52 -15.59
N PRO A 32 12.46 -3.36 -14.96
CA PRO A 32 11.68 -2.87 -13.82
C PRO A 32 10.26 -2.52 -14.25
N ILE A 33 9.33 -2.55 -13.31
CA ILE A 33 7.95 -2.12 -13.52
C ILE A 33 7.82 -0.64 -13.19
N ASP A 34 7.29 0.17 -14.10
CA ASP A 34 7.01 1.58 -13.88
C ASP A 34 5.50 1.81 -13.68
N LEU A 35 5.10 2.09 -12.44
CA LEU A 35 3.71 2.41 -12.07
C LEU A 35 3.40 3.91 -12.08
N THR A 36 4.35 4.76 -12.46
CA THR A 36 4.09 6.20 -12.58
C THR A 36 3.12 6.50 -13.73
N GLY A 37 3.14 5.66 -14.77
CA GLY A 37 2.37 5.87 -16.01
C GLY A 37 3.00 6.89 -16.96
N GLU A 38 4.16 7.46 -16.61
CA GLU A 38 4.84 8.50 -17.39
C GLU A 38 5.99 7.95 -18.25
N GLY A 39 6.34 6.66 -18.08
CA GLY A 39 7.45 6.05 -18.80
C GLY A 39 8.79 6.67 -18.43
N LEU A 40 9.00 6.92 -17.13
CA LEU A 40 10.19 7.57 -16.61
C LEU A 40 11.46 6.77 -16.91
N ILE A 41 11.32 5.46 -17.11
CA ILE A 41 12.44 4.55 -17.35
C ILE A 41 12.27 3.87 -18.71
N LYS A 42 13.21 4.13 -19.61
CA LYS A 42 13.16 3.64 -21.00
C LYS A 42 13.12 2.12 -21.14
N THR A 43 13.75 1.39 -20.23
CA THR A 43 13.82 -0.08 -20.23
C THR A 43 12.77 -0.71 -19.32
N SER A 44 11.77 0.03 -18.86
CA SER A 44 10.76 -0.49 -17.94
C SER A 44 9.54 -1.05 -18.65
N LYS A 45 8.86 -2.00 -17.99
CA LYS A 45 7.48 -2.34 -18.28
C LYS A 45 6.58 -1.22 -17.75
N ILE A 46 6.03 -0.41 -18.64
CA ILE A 46 5.21 0.74 -18.26
C ILE A 46 3.77 0.28 -18.01
N PHE A 47 3.24 0.61 -16.84
CA PHE A 47 1.83 0.44 -16.56
C PHE A 47 1.00 1.45 -17.35
N ASN A 48 0.07 0.95 -18.17
CA ASN A 48 -0.91 1.76 -18.88
C ASN A 48 -2.32 1.38 -18.42
N VAL A 49 -3.02 2.35 -17.80
CA VAL A 49 -4.38 2.13 -17.27
C VAL A 49 -5.37 1.71 -18.35
N ILE A 50 -5.24 2.24 -19.57
CA ILE A 50 -6.15 1.94 -20.69
C ILE A 50 -5.95 0.49 -21.12
N ASP A 51 -4.70 0.08 -21.36
CA ASP A 51 -4.39 -1.27 -21.83
C ASP A 51 -4.84 -2.33 -20.80
N GLN A 52 -4.64 -2.08 -19.51
CA GLN A 52 -5.07 -2.98 -18.44
C GLN A 52 -6.60 -3.05 -18.35
N LEU A 53 -7.27 -1.92 -18.51
CA LEU A 53 -8.72 -1.86 -18.44
C LEU A 53 -9.37 -2.50 -19.66
N ASP A 54 -8.86 -2.25 -20.87
CA ASP A 54 -9.31 -2.86 -22.11
C ASP A 54 -9.14 -4.38 -22.09
N GLY A 55 -8.04 -4.90 -21.51
CA GLY A 55 -7.83 -6.33 -21.33
C GLY A 55 -8.86 -6.99 -20.39
N LEU A 56 -9.31 -6.29 -19.36
CA LEU A 56 -10.29 -6.78 -18.38
C LEU A 56 -11.74 -6.51 -18.80
N TRP A 57 -11.96 -5.55 -19.70
CA TRP A 57 -13.28 -5.04 -20.04
C TRP A 57 -14.26 -6.09 -20.58
N PRO A 58 -13.86 -7.01 -21.49
CA PRO A 58 -14.78 -8.04 -21.97
C PRO A 58 -15.37 -8.90 -20.85
N GLN A 59 -14.55 -9.25 -19.85
CA GLN A 59 -14.98 -10.05 -18.69
C GLN A 59 -15.90 -9.24 -17.76
N LEU A 60 -15.67 -7.93 -17.65
CA LEU A 60 -16.53 -7.03 -16.88
C LEU A 60 -17.87 -6.78 -17.57
N GLN A 61 -17.87 -6.58 -18.89
CA GLN A 61 -19.09 -6.40 -19.69
C GLN A 61 -20.04 -7.59 -19.53
N GLU A 62 -19.53 -8.81 -19.62
CA GLU A 62 -20.34 -10.03 -19.42
C GLU A 62 -21.07 -10.03 -18.07
N LYS A 63 -20.42 -9.50 -17.02
CA LYS A 63 -20.98 -9.42 -15.66
C LYS A 63 -21.92 -8.22 -15.46
N ILE A 64 -21.69 -7.11 -16.16
CA ILE A 64 -22.44 -5.85 -15.99
C ILE A 64 -23.71 -5.81 -16.87
N TYR A 65 -23.69 -6.40 -18.06
CA TYR A 65 -24.82 -6.35 -19.01
C TYR A 65 -26.15 -6.86 -18.44
N PRO A 66 -26.19 -7.94 -17.63
CA PRO A 66 -27.43 -8.36 -16.98
C PRO A 66 -28.04 -7.26 -16.09
N TRP A 67 -27.21 -6.44 -15.44
CA TRP A 67 -27.68 -5.33 -14.59
C TRP A 67 -28.19 -4.15 -15.39
N LEU A 68 -27.47 -3.76 -16.44
CA LEU A 68 -27.90 -2.68 -17.34
C LEU A 68 -29.25 -2.99 -17.98
N ASN A 69 -29.50 -4.27 -18.32
CA ASN A 69 -30.77 -4.74 -18.84
C ASN A 69 -31.93 -4.52 -17.85
N ILE A 70 -31.73 -4.82 -16.56
CA ILE A 70 -32.75 -4.55 -15.53
C ILE A 70 -33.04 -3.06 -15.44
N LEU A 71 -31.97 -2.25 -15.43
CA LEU A 71 -32.07 -0.80 -15.31
C LEU A 71 -32.63 -0.13 -16.59
N LYS A 72 -32.89 -0.92 -17.64
CA LYS A 72 -33.30 -0.47 -18.98
C LYS A 72 -32.34 0.61 -19.53
N LEU A 73 -31.07 0.49 -19.17
CA LEU A 73 -30.01 1.34 -19.69
C LEU A 73 -29.57 0.77 -21.03
N ASP A 74 -29.39 1.64 -22.02
CA ASP A 74 -28.98 1.25 -23.36
C ASP A 74 -27.51 0.80 -23.37
N HIS A 75 -27.27 -0.48 -23.69
CA HIS A 75 -25.93 -1.06 -23.77
C HIS A 75 -25.10 -0.45 -24.88
N GLN A 76 -25.73 0.17 -25.89
CA GLN A 76 -25.01 0.83 -26.99
C GLN A 76 -24.13 2.00 -26.50
N ILE A 77 -24.42 2.53 -25.30
CA ILE A 77 -23.68 3.65 -24.70
C ILE A 77 -22.35 3.19 -24.07
N ILE A 78 -22.19 1.90 -23.71
CA ILE A 78 -21.06 1.42 -22.91
C ILE A 78 -20.14 0.49 -23.72
N GLN A 79 -19.68 0.99 -24.88
CA GLN A 79 -18.70 0.27 -25.71
C GLN A 79 -17.28 0.37 -25.14
N GLN A 80 -16.96 1.45 -24.43
CA GLN A 80 -15.66 1.66 -23.81
C GLN A 80 -15.76 1.62 -22.29
N PRO A 81 -14.72 1.13 -21.61
CA PRO A 81 -14.70 1.10 -20.16
C PRO A 81 -14.61 2.53 -19.60
N PRO A 82 -15.44 2.89 -18.60
CA PRO A 82 -15.36 4.20 -17.97
C PRO A 82 -14.11 4.31 -17.09
N LEU A 83 -13.35 5.40 -17.24
CA LEU A 83 -12.26 5.74 -16.33
C LEU A 83 -12.84 6.34 -15.05
N LEU A 84 -12.96 5.53 -14.01
CA LEU A 84 -13.45 5.96 -12.69
C LEU A 84 -12.27 6.39 -11.80
N PRO A 85 -12.40 7.49 -11.04
CA PRO A 85 -11.39 7.88 -10.06
C PRO A 85 -11.08 6.74 -9.08
N GLY A 86 -9.80 6.43 -8.89
CA GLY A 86 -9.33 5.35 -8.01
C GLY A 86 -9.33 3.95 -8.64
N LEU A 87 -9.92 3.77 -9.82
CA LEU A 87 -9.82 2.51 -10.56
C LEU A 87 -8.38 2.22 -10.98
N GLU A 88 -7.63 3.26 -11.31
CA GLU A 88 -6.21 3.18 -11.66
C GLU A 88 -5.39 2.52 -10.56
N ASP A 89 -5.57 2.92 -9.29
CA ASP A 89 -4.86 2.33 -8.15
C ASP A 89 -5.23 0.84 -7.98
N CYS A 90 -6.50 0.48 -8.18
CA CYS A 90 -6.91 -0.93 -8.16
C CYS A 90 -6.22 -1.73 -9.28
N LEU A 91 -6.17 -1.18 -10.51
CA LEU A 91 -5.52 -1.82 -11.65
C LEU A 91 -4.01 -1.95 -11.45
N LYS A 92 -3.33 -0.94 -10.89
CA LYS A 92 -1.92 -1.01 -10.51
C LYS A 92 -1.64 -2.14 -9.52
N ALA A 93 -2.50 -2.28 -8.51
CA ALA A 93 -2.37 -3.35 -7.52
C ALA A 93 -2.56 -4.72 -8.17
N LEU A 94 -3.58 -4.90 -9.02
CA LEU A 94 -3.83 -6.14 -9.75
C LEU A 94 -2.67 -6.49 -10.69
N TYR A 95 -2.15 -5.49 -11.41
CA TYR A 95 -1.02 -5.66 -12.32
C TYR A 95 0.22 -6.18 -11.57
N LEU A 96 0.58 -5.55 -10.43
CA LEU A 96 1.69 -6.04 -9.60
C LEU A 96 1.47 -7.44 -9.05
N ILE A 97 0.25 -7.74 -8.59
CA ILE A 97 -0.09 -9.08 -8.08
C ILE A 97 0.14 -10.12 -9.18
N ASN A 98 -0.31 -9.86 -10.40
CA ASN A 98 -0.13 -10.77 -11.53
C ASN A 98 1.35 -10.94 -11.90
N GLU A 99 2.12 -9.86 -11.95
CA GLU A 99 3.57 -9.93 -12.26
C GLU A 99 4.35 -10.74 -11.20
N LEU A 100 3.97 -10.64 -9.91
CA LEU A 100 4.54 -11.45 -8.83
C LEU A 100 4.18 -12.94 -8.95
N GLU A 101 2.96 -13.25 -9.39
CA GLU A 101 2.50 -14.62 -9.60
C GLU A 101 3.13 -15.28 -10.82
N GLU A 102 3.32 -14.52 -11.90
CA GLU A 102 3.93 -15.01 -13.14
C GLU A 102 5.44 -15.24 -13.02
N ASN A 103 6.11 -14.48 -12.12
CA ASN A 103 7.56 -14.54 -11.93
C ASN A 103 7.96 -14.97 -10.51
N PRO A 104 7.53 -16.17 -10.05
CA PRO A 104 7.84 -16.63 -8.71
C PRO A 104 9.36 -16.81 -8.55
N ASN A 105 9.90 -16.35 -7.43
CA ASN A 105 11.33 -16.36 -7.07
C ASN A 105 12.22 -15.34 -7.81
N GLN A 106 11.67 -14.46 -8.64
CA GLN A 106 12.41 -13.32 -9.16
C GLN A 106 12.29 -12.13 -8.22
N THR A 107 13.35 -11.31 -8.18
CA THR A 107 13.27 -10.00 -7.52
C THR A 107 12.61 -9.04 -8.50
N ILE A 108 11.48 -8.45 -8.10
CA ILE A 108 10.76 -7.48 -8.92
C ILE A 108 11.09 -6.09 -8.40
N ILE A 109 11.59 -5.23 -9.27
CA ILE A 109 11.80 -3.81 -8.97
C ILE A 109 10.59 -3.04 -9.50
N CYS A 110 9.93 -2.30 -8.63
CA CYS A 110 8.76 -1.50 -8.94
C CYS A 110 8.99 -0.04 -8.60
N VAL A 111 8.89 0.83 -9.60
CA VAL A 111 8.89 2.28 -9.45
C VAL A 111 7.47 2.74 -9.22
N LEU A 112 7.25 3.22 -8.00
CA LEU A 112 5.99 3.80 -7.57
C LEU A 112 5.89 5.26 -8.05
N PRO A 113 4.67 5.81 -8.10
CA PRO A 113 4.45 7.24 -8.24
C PRO A 113 5.19 8.06 -7.16
N PRO A 114 5.18 9.39 -7.25
CA PRO A 114 5.78 10.25 -6.23
C PRO A 114 5.28 9.90 -4.81
N PRO A 115 6.12 10.02 -3.77
CA PRO A 115 5.86 9.49 -2.44
C PRO A 115 4.47 9.75 -1.86
N ALA A 116 3.89 10.95 -2.02
CA ALA A 116 2.54 11.24 -1.53
C ALA A 116 1.47 10.33 -2.17
N GLN A 117 1.57 10.13 -3.49
CA GLN A 117 0.65 9.28 -4.24
C GLN A 117 0.94 7.81 -3.95
N ALA A 118 2.21 7.41 -3.88
CA ALA A 118 2.62 6.06 -3.48
C ALA A 118 2.07 5.68 -2.10
N GLN A 119 2.16 6.57 -1.11
CA GLN A 119 1.61 6.34 0.23
C GLN A 119 0.11 6.06 0.19
N ARG A 120 -0.66 6.85 -0.58
CA ARG A 120 -2.11 6.66 -0.74
C ARG A 120 -2.44 5.33 -1.40
N PHE A 121 -1.73 5.00 -2.49
CA PHE A 121 -1.86 3.74 -3.21
C PHE A 121 -1.58 2.54 -2.29
N LEU A 122 -0.43 2.53 -1.61
CA LEU A 122 -0.02 1.46 -0.70
C LEU A 122 -0.96 1.32 0.50
N LEU A 123 -1.42 2.44 1.06
CA LEU A 123 -2.41 2.44 2.15
C LEU A 123 -3.74 1.83 1.68
N GLY A 124 -4.14 2.11 0.45
CA GLY A 124 -5.32 1.50 -0.19
C GLY A 124 -5.21 -0.01 -0.23
N ILE A 125 -4.09 -0.55 -0.72
CA ILE A 125 -3.81 -1.99 -0.77
C ILE A 125 -3.83 -2.60 0.64
N ILE A 126 -3.18 -1.95 1.60
CA ILE A 126 -3.06 -2.43 2.97
C ILE A 126 -4.41 -2.48 3.69
N ASN A 127 -5.27 -1.49 3.45
CA ASN A 127 -6.60 -1.44 4.05
C ASN A 127 -7.62 -2.32 3.28
N ALA A 128 -7.34 -2.70 2.03
CA ALA A 128 -8.28 -3.42 1.17
C ALA A 128 -8.82 -4.71 1.79
N PRO A 129 -8.03 -5.60 2.43
CA PRO A 129 -8.56 -6.78 3.09
C PRO A 129 -9.63 -6.44 4.15
N GLY A 130 -9.38 -5.44 4.99
CA GLY A 130 -10.34 -5.01 6.01
C GLY A 130 -11.61 -4.41 5.42
N ILE A 131 -11.49 -3.62 4.34
CA ILE A 131 -12.63 -3.06 3.61
C ILE A 131 -13.48 -4.17 2.99
N ILE A 132 -12.84 -5.19 2.42
CA ILE A 132 -13.53 -6.33 1.83
C ILE A 132 -14.35 -7.07 2.90
N GLU A 133 -13.74 -7.36 4.05
CA GLU A 133 -14.42 -8.06 5.16
C GLU A 133 -15.57 -7.25 5.76
N GLN A 134 -15.35 -5.96 6.02
CA GLN A 134 -16.26 -5.16 6.82
C GLN A 134 -17.38 -4.51 6.01
N LEU A 135 -17.15 -4.24 4.72
CA LEU A 135 -18.10 -3.52 3.88
C LEU A 135 -18.60 -4.37 2.72
N TYR A 136 -17.68 -4.90 1.91
CA TYR A 136 -18.07 -5.58 0.67
C TYR A 136 -18.84 -6.87 0.96
N ILE A 137 -18.31 -7.78 1.78
CA ILE A 137 -18.96 -9.06 2.07
C ILE A 137 -20.36 -8.86 2.68
N PRO A 138 -20.56 -8.02 3.72
CA PRO A 138 -21.89 -7.77 4.27
C PRO A 138 -22.85 -7.12 3.27
N LEU A 139 -22.35 -6.22 2.41
CA LEU A 139 -23.16 -5.56 1.40
C LEU A 139 -23.65 -6.56 0.35
N ILE A 140 -22.78 -7.45 -0.15
CA ILE A 140 -23.16 -8.50 -1.09
C ILE A 140 -24.15 -9.48 -0.44
N ALA A 141 -23.92 -9.89 0.81
CA ALA A 141 -24.87 -10.74 1.54
C ALA A 141 -26.26 -10.10 1.63
N ARG A 142 -26.32 -8.80 1.96
CA ARG A 142 -27.58 -8.04 2.02
C ARG A 142 -28.26 -7.89 0.67
N ILE A 143 -27.51 -7.68 -0.41
CA ILE A 143 -28.06 -7.65 -1.77
C ILE A 143 -28.61 -9.04 -2.14
N SER A 144 -27.92 -10.12 -1.78
CA SER A 144 -28.41 -11.49 -2.00
C SER A 144 -29.71 -11.75 -1.25
N GLU A 145 -29.81 -11.36 0.02
CA GLU A 145 -31.05 -11.48 0.79
C GLU A 145 -32.20 -10.64 0.18
N LEU A 146 -31.89 -9.44 -0.31
CA LEU A 146 -32.87 -8.60 -1.02
C LEU A 146 -33.32 -9.26 -2.32
N LYS A 147 -32.40 -9.88 -3.07
CA LYS A 147 -32.73 -10.66 -4.26
C LYS A 147 -33.65 -11.81 -3.90
N ASP A 148 -33.34 -12.61 -2.88
CA ASP A 148 -34.18 -13.77 -2.52
C ASP A 148 -35.59 -13.34 -2.12
N LYS A 149 -35.73 -12.16 -1.52
CA LYS A 149 -37.03 -11.54 -1.26
C LYS A 149 -37.70 -11.06 -2.55
N LEU A 150 -36.98 -10.40 -3.45
CA LEU A 150 -37.53 -9.88 -4.71
C LEU A 150 -37.83 -10.97 -5.74
N SER A 151 -37.09 -12.08 -5.74
CA SER A 151 -37.35 -13.26 -6.58
C SER A 151 -38.69 -13.91 -6.25
N SER A 152 -39.09 -13.88 -4.97
CA SER A 152 -40.45 -14.26 -4.58
C SER A 152 -41.55 -13.37 -5.19
N PHE A 153 -41.18 -12.17 -5.69
CA PHE A 153 -42.05 -11.23 -6.40
C PHE A 153 -41.74 -11.10 -7.90
N GLU A 154 -40.81 -11.90 -8.47
CA GLU A 154 -40.42 -11.78 -9.89
C GLU A 154 -41.59 -12.02 -10.84
N GLY A 155 -42.51 -12.93 -10.50
CA GLY A 155 -43.73 -13.16 -11.27
C GLY A 155 -44.72 -11.99 -11.23
N LEU A 156 -44.64 -11.13 -10.21
CA LEU A 156 -45.49 -9.95 -10.02
C LEU A 156 -44.90 -8.68 -10.64
N LEU A 157 -43.57 -8.56 -10.63
CA LEU A 157 -42.85 -7.37 -11.10
C LEU A 157 -42.24 -7.54 -12.51
N ASN A 158 -42.30 -8.74 -13.09
CA ASN A 158 -41.69 -9.09 -14.37
C ASN A 158 -40.22 -8.66 -14.47
N LEU A 159 -39.50 -8.74 -13.34
CA LEU A 159 -38.08 -8.47 -13.25
C LEU A 159 -37.34 -9.81 -13.41
N LYS A 160 -36.20 -9.82 -14.09
CA LYS A 160 -35.29 -10.98 -14.13
C LYS A 160 -34.00 -10.58 -13.45
N ILE A 161 -33.82 -10.98 -12.19
CA ILE A 161 -32.63 -10.60 -11.42
C ILE A 161 -31.45 -11.52 -11.82
N PRO A 162 -30.27 -10.96 -12.16
CA PRO A 162 -29.08 -11.72 -12.54
C PRO A 162 -28.71 -12.77 -11.50
N SER A 163 -28.29 -13.95 -11.97
CA SER A 163 -27.76 -15.04 -11.13
C SER A 163 -26.45 -14.66 -10.43
N ASN A 164 -25.66 -13.77 -11.03
CA ASN A 164 -24.24 -13.56 -10.71
C ASN A 164 -23.96 -12.66 -9.48
N ILE A 165 -24.99 -12.37 -8.69
CA ILE A 165 -24.92 -11.42 -7.55
C ILE A 165 -24.27 -12.04 -6.33
N SER A 166 -24.34 -13.37 -6.23
CA SER A 166 -23.98 -14.13 -5.03
C SER A 166 -22.58 -14.69 -5.03
N GLU A 167 -21.70 -14.29 -5.97
CA GLU A 167 -20.29 -14.62 -5.86
C GLU A 167 -19.61 -13.56 -4.98
N PRO A 168 -19.42 -13.81 -3.67
CA PRO A 168 -18.51 -12.98 -2.89
C PRO A 168 -17.19 -12.91 -3.65
N LEU A 169 -16.66 -11.69 -3.87
CA LEU A 169 -15.35 -11.38 -4.45
C LEU A 169 -14.52 -12.66 -4.56
N ALA A 170 -14.41 -13.20 -5.78
CA ALA A 170 -13.96 -14.57 -6.02
C ALA A 170 -12.86 -14.90 -5.01
N LYS A 171 -13.09 -15.89 -4.13
CA LYS A 171 -12.26 -16.16 -2.94
C LYS A 171 -10.75 -16.02 -3.20
N ASN A 172 -10.33 -16.47 -4.39
CA ASN A 172 -9.01 -16.26 -4.96
C ASN A 172 -8.50 -14.80 -4.91
N LEU A 173 -9.25 -13.83 -5.44
CA LEU A 173 -8.87 -12.40 -5.43
C LEU A 173 -8.71 -11.84 -4.01
N ARG A 174 -9.60 -12.22 -3.08
CA ARG A 174 -9.46 -11.84 -1.66
C ARG A 174 -8.15 -12.37 -1.08
N GLU A 175 -7.86 -13.65 -1.31
CA GLU A 175 -6.64 -14.30 -0.82
C GLU A 175 -5.39 -13.65 -1.43
N LYS A 176 -5.41 -13.34 -2.73
CA LYS A 176 -4.34 -12.61 -3.43
C LYS A 176 -4.07 -11.24 -2.80
N ILE A 177 -5.11 -10.42 -2.62
CA ILE A 177 -4.97 -9.08 -2.02
C ILE A 177 -4.45 -9.19 -0.58
N THR A 178 -4.94 -10.15 0.19
CA THR A 178 -4.50 -10.37 1.58
C THR A 178 -3.05 -10.82 1.66
N LYS A 179 -2.63 -11.75 0.79
CA LYS A 179 -1.23 -12.17 0.66
C LYS A 179 -0.35 -10.98 0.29
N PHE A 180 -0.76 -10.19 -0.71
CA PHE A 180 0.00 -9.03 -1.17
C PHE A 180 0.13 -7.95 -0.09
N ALA A 181 -0.95 -7.59 0.60
CA ALA A 181 -0.92 -6.65 1.72
C ALA A 181 0.01 -7.14 2.85
N SER A 182 0.01 -8.44 3.14
CA SER A 182 0.91 -9.04 4.14
C SER A 182 2.37 -9.02 3.69
N MET A 183 2.62 -9.25 2.40
CA MET A 183 3.95 -9.19 1.79
C MET A 183 4.55 -7.79 1.88
N LEU A 184 3.75 -6.74 1.58
CA LEU A 184 4.17 -5.34 1.69
C LEU A 184 4.59 -4.95 3.11
N GLN A 185 3.92 -5.51 4.12
CA GLN A 185 4.24 -5.26 5.53
C GLN A 185 5.34 -6.18 6.08
N CYS A 186 5.78 -7.17 5.30
CA CYS A 186 6.79 -8.13 5.68
C CYS A 186 8.18 -7.64 5.26
N ASN A 187 9.00 -7.24 6.23
CA ASN A 187 10.36 -6.76 6.00
C ASN A 187 11.30 -7.79 5.33
N ASN A 188 10.90 -9.05 5.19
CA ASN A 188 11.67 -10.10 4.50
C ASN A 188 11.29 -10.27 3.03
N SER A 189 10.13 -9.79 2.62
CA SER A 189 9.60 -9.98 1.27
C SER A 189 9.48 -8.67 0.51
N CYS A 190 9.48 -7.53 1.21
CA CYS A 190 9.43 -6.21 0.61
C CYS A 190 10.57 -5.34 1.15
N GLU A 191 11.32 -4.73 0.24
CA GLU A 191 12.25 -3.65 0.56
C GLU A 191 11.76 -2.34 -0.06
N CYS A 192 11.83 -1.25 0.69
CA CYS A 192 11.42 0.07 0.24
C CYS A 192 12.59 1.06 0.24
N TYR A 193 12.82 1.65 -0.92
CA TYR A 193 13.85 2.63 -1.19
C TYR A 193 13.19 3.97 -1.54
N LEU A 194 13.57 5.02 -0.82
CA LEU A 194 13.08 6.38 -1.09
C LEU A 194 14.22 7.26 -1.58
N ALA A 195 13.98 8.00 -2.66
CA ALA A 195 14.86 9.07 -3.09
C ALA A 195 14.12 10.41 -2.95
N ILE A 196 14.58 11.28 -2.06
CA ILE A 196 13.83 12.47 -1.67
C ILE A 196 14.78 13.68 -1.71
N GLN A 197 14.25 14.84 -2.09
CA GLN A 197 14.96 16.11 -1.96
C GLN A 197 14.72 16.71 -0.57
N ASN A 198 15.71 17.41 0.00
CA ASN A 198 15.48 18.09 1.27
C ASN A 198 14.50 19.26 1.08
N ASN A 199 13.28 19.08 1.54
CA ASN A 199 12.23 20.08 1.55
C ASN A 199 11.43 19.99 2.85
N SER A 200 10.50 20.94 3.05
CA SER A 200 9.65 20.98 4.25
C SER A 200 8.77 19.74 4.45
N LEU A 201 8.56 18.94 3.39
CA LEU A 201 7.73 17.75 3.40
C LEU A 201 8.53 16.46 3.64
N LEU A 202 9.86 16.50 3.76
CA LEU A 202 10.72 15.32 3.91
C LEU A 202 10.23 14.37 5.03
N ASN A 203 9.88 14.93 6.19
CA ASN A 203 9.37 14.13 7.31
C ASN A 203 8.02 13.48 7.00
N GLU A 204 7.10 14.18 6.33
CA GLU A 204 5.79 13.65 5.92
C GLU A 204 5.95 12.56 4.85
N ARG A 205 6.85 12.79 3.90
CA ARG A 205 7.20 11.88 2.81
C ARG A 205 7.78 10.55 3.31
N ILE A 206 8.59 10.59 4.38
CA ILE A 206 9.15 9.37 4.97
C ILE A 206 8.16 8.72 5.94
N SER A 207 7.59 9.49 6.88
CA SER A 207 6.70 8.96 7.94
C SER A 207 5.42 8.34 7.37
N GLY A 208 4.94 8.79 6.21
CA GLY A 208 3.76 8.19 5.58
C GLY A 208 3.95 6.72 5.18
N PHE A 209 5.15 6.28 4.76
CA PHE A 209 5.39 4.86 4.47
C PHE A 209 5.33 4.01 5.75
N TYR A 210 5.96 4.49 6.82
CA TYR A 210 5.87 3.87 8.15
C TYR A 210 4.43 3.81 8.66
N PHE A 211 3.64 4.86 8.42
CA PHE A 211 2.22 4.88 8.73
C PHE A 211 1.43 3.81 7.97
N CYS A 212 1.74 3.61 6.69
CA CYS A 212 1.21 2.49 5.88
C CYS A 212 1.66 1.13 6.42
N GLY A 213 2.72 1.06 7.22
CA GLY A 213 3.29 -0.18 7.76
C GLY A 213 4.35 -0.77 6.87
N ILE A 214 4.94 0.04 6.00
CA ILE A 214 6.05 -0.31 5.14
C ILE A 214 7.28 0.36 5.72
N GLN A 215 8.23 -0.45 6.17
CA GLN A 215 9.49 0.07 6.69
C GLN A 215 10.34 0.56 5.52
N VAL A 216 10.83 1.79 5.60
CA VAL A 216 11.76 2.32 4.60
C VAL A 216 13.16 1.80 4.92
N ASN A 217 13.73 0.97 4.04
CA ASN A 217 15.01 0.34 4.27
C ASN A 217 16.17 1.29 3.97
N LYS A 218 16.06 2.03 2.87
CA LYS A 218 17.12 2.89 2.37
C LYS A 218 16.56 4.22 1.90
N ILE A 219 17.21 5.31 2.30
CA ILE A 219 16.80 6.67 1.97
C ILE A 219 17.98 7.40 1.33
N TRP A 220 17.81 7.81 0.09
CA TRP A 220 18.74 8.70 -0.57
C TRP A 220 18.20 10.13 -0.51
N VAL A 221 18.92 11.02 0.18
CA VAL A 221 18.60 12.44 0.22
C VAL A 221 19.54 13.22 -0.68
N ASN A 222 19.03 13.79 -1.76
CA ASN A 222 19.80 14.68 -2.62
C ASN A 222 19.61 16.13 -2.14
N SER A 223 20.58 16.63 -1.39
CA SER A 223 20.55 17.99 -0.85
C SER A 223 21.90 18.44 -0.28
N SER A 224 22.08 19.75 -0.17
CA SER A 224 23.18 20.37 0.57
C SER A 224 22.89 20.48 2.07
N MET A 225 22.36 19.42 2.70
CA MET A 225 22.16 19.40 4.16
C MET A 225 23.51 19.37 4.90
N PRO A 226 23.64 20.12 6.02
CA PRO A 226 24.77 19.97 6.94
C PRO A 226 24.88 18.54 7.49
N ALA A 227 26.10 18.08 7.77
CA ALA A 227 26.36 16.75 8.30
C ALA A 227 25.61 16.48 9.63
N GLU A 228 25.50 17.48 10.49
CA GLU A 228 24.80 17.39 11.79
C GLU A 228 23.29 17.08 11.63
N GLU A 229 22.65 17.67 10.62
CA GLU A 229 21.24 17.40 10.31
C GLU A 229 21.05 15.98 9.78
N ILE A 230 21.97 15.51 8.93
CA ILE A 230 21.99 14.14 8.41
C ILE A 230 22.16 13.13 9.56
N ASP A 231 23.05 13.40 10.50
CA ASP A 231 23.28 12.50 11.65
C ASP A 231 22.08 12.46 12.59
N THR A 232 21.44 13.62 12.82
CA THR A 232 20.17 13.69 13.55
C THR A 232 19.08 12.88 12.85
N LEU A 233 19.00 12.97 11.51
CA LEU A 233 18.03 12.23 10.71
C LEU A 233 18.29 10.71 10.77
N LYS A 234 19.56 10.27 10.69
CA LYS A 234 19.97 8.87 10.84
C LYS A 234 19.53 8.29 12.19
N GLN A 235 19.74 9.02 13.28
CA GLN A 235 19.30 8.59 14.61
C GLN A 235 17.78 8.42 14.69
N LYS A 236 17.03 9.40 14.16
CA LYS A 236 15.55 9.37 14.16
C LYS A 236 14.96 8.28 13.25
N LEU A 237 15.68 7.85 12.23
CA LEU A 237 15.19 6.89 11.22
C LEU A 237 15.84 5.51 11.29
N ALA A 238 16.72 5.23 12.25
CA ALA A 238 17.27 3.89 12.39
C ALA A 238 16.13 2.83 12.41
N PRO A 239 16.28 1.66 11.81
CA PRO A 239 17.49 1.17 11.15
C PRO A 239 17.61 1.55 9.66
N SER A 240 16.86 2.54 9.14
CA SER A 240 17.01 2.99 7.75
C SER A 240 18.45 3.44 7.46
N ASN A 241 19.00 2.98 6.34
CA ASN A 241 20.30 3.44 5.86
C ASN A 241 20.14 4.72 5.03
N ILE A 242 20.75 5.82 5.48
CA ILE A 242 20.65 7.11 4.80
C ILE A 242 21.94 7.42 4.04
N LEU A 243 21.80 7.68 2.74
CA LEU A 243 22.83 8.26 1.89
C LEU A 243 22.45 9.70 1.57
N ALA A 244 23.37 10.63 1.78
CA ALA A 244 23.18 12.03 1.40
C ALA A 244 24.20 12.40 0.31
N THR A 245 23.73 13.01 -0.78
CA THR A 245 24.59 13.55 -1.84
C THR A 245 24.24 14.99 -2.10
N SER A 246 25.23 15.81 -2.46
CA SER A 246 24.98 17.22 -2.81
C SER A 246 24.47 17.40 -4.24
N ARG A 247 24.74 16.41 -5.11
CA ARG A 247 24.26 16.35 -6.49
C ARG A 247 23.77 14.95 -6.81
N ALA A 248 22.92 14.84 -7.84
CA ALA A 248 22.38 13.56 -8.26
C ALA A 248 23.46 12.64 -8.83
N GLU A 249 24.43 13.19 -9.56
CA GLU A 249 25.49 12.44 -10.24
C GLU A 249 26.49 11.81 -9.27
N ASP A 250 26.64 12.38 -8.07
CA ASP A 250 27.52 11.83 -7.04
C ASP A 250 26.99 10.51 -6.46
N PHE A 251 25.69 10.24 -6.60
CA PHE A 251 25.10 8.96 -6.21
C PHE A 251 25.81 7.78 -6.85
N ILE A 252 26.16 7.86 -8.13
CA ILE A 252 26.76 6.74 -8.89
C ILE A 252 28.06 6.26 -8.22
N LYS A 253 28.83 7.18 -7.62
CA LYS A 253 30.11 6.86 -6.95
C LYS A 253 29.94 6.09 -5.65
N CYS A 254 28.81 6.28 -4.95
CA CYS A 254 28.55 5.71 -3.63
C CYS A 254 27.44 4.63 -3.65
N ALA A 255 26.74 4.47 -4.78
CA ALA A 255 25.57 3.60 -4.89
C ALA A 255 25.89 2.14 -4.54
N SER A 256 26.98 1.55 -5.07
CA SER A 256 27.31 0.13 -4.83
C SER A 256 27.47 -0.16 -3.35
N GLU A 257 28.34 0.60 -2.67
CA GLU A 257 28.61 0.42 -1.23
C GLU A 257 27.32 0.59 -0.41
N TRP A 258 26.55 1.65 -0.70
CA TRP A 258 25.31 1.90 0.02
C TRP A 258 24.23 0.86 -0.24
N LEU A 259 24.10 0.35 -1.47
CA LEU A 259 23.13 -0.68 -1.84
C LEU A 259 23.52 -2.07 -1.30
N GLU A 260 24.80 -2.35 -1.09
CA GLU A 260 25.28 -3.60 -0.47
C GLU A 260 25.05 -3.65 1.06
N LEU A 261 24.84 -2.51 1.72
CA LEU A 261 24.52 -2.47 3.15
C LEU A 261 23.22 -3.23 3.44
N LYS A 262 23.30 -4.32 4.19
CA LYS A 262 22.11 -5.09 4.56
C LYS A 262 21.14 -4.21 5.37
N PRO A 263 19.85 -4.15 4.99
CA PRO A 263 18.86 -3.45 5.80
C PRO A 263 18.80 -4.08 7.20
N GLN A 264 18.97 -3.28 8.25
CA GLN A 264 18.58 -3.75 9.58
C GLN A 264 17.06 -3.61 9.72
N LYS A 265 16.46 -4.50 10.50
CA LYS A 265 15.01 -4.69 10.52
C LYS A 265 14.49 -4.45 11.93
N GLU A 266 13.38 -3.72 12.02
CA GLU A 266 12.67 -3.50 13.28
C GLU A 266 11.21 -3.91 13.07
N ALA A 267 10.60 -4.54 14.07
CA ALA A 267 9.20 -4.93 13.97
C ALA A 267 8.30 -3.69 13.93
N ASN A 268 7.45 -3.60 12.90
CA ASN A 268 6.49 -2.53 12.70
C ASN A 268 5.49 -2.43 13.88
N ILE A 269 5.14 -3.56 14.48
CA ILE A 269 4.26 -3.66 15.64
C ILE A 269 4.92 -4.55 16.69
N LEU A 270 4.98 -4.07 17.93
CA LEU A 270 5.40 -4.82 19.10
C LEU A 270 4.25 -4.89 20.09
N ILE A 271 4.07 -6.04 20.72
CA ILE A 271 3.11 -6.24 21.79
C ILE A 271 3.89 -6.64 23.04
N SER A 272 3.74 -5.88 24.11
CA SER A 272 4.41 -6.13 25.39
C SER A 272 3.43 -5.94 26.56
N ASN A 273 3.83 -6.41 27.74
CA ASN A 273 3.10 -6.18 28.98
C ASN A 273 4.01 -5.39 29.93
N ASP A 274 3.48 -4.32 30.51
CA ASP A 274 4.14 -3.59 31.58
C ASP A 274 4.09 -4.44 32.88
N PRO A 275 5.09 -4.37 33.79
CA PRO A 275 5.03 -4.95 35.15
C PRO A 275 3.72 -4.76 35.92
N ASN A 276 2.93 -3.73 35.61
CA ASN A 276 1.61 -3.48 36.19
C ASN A 276 0.46 -4.27 35.52
N GLY A 277 0.75 -5.21 34.62
CA GLY A 277 -0.26 -5.98 33.87
C GLY A 277 -0.92 -5.23 32.73
N VAL A 278 -0.41 -4.05 32.34
CA VAL A 278 -0.96 -3.24 31.24
C VAL A 278 -0.45 -3.77 29.91
N HIS A 279 -1.35 -4.07 28.98
CA HIS A 279 -0.97 -4.45 27.63
C HIS A 279 -0.61 -3.21 26.80
N VAL A 280 0.54 -3.23 26.13
CA VAL A 280 1.04 -2.13 25.30
C VAL A 280 1.23 -2.62 23.87
N VAL A 281 0.54 -1.96 22.94
CA VAL A 281 0.77 -2.12 21.50
C VAL A 281 1.57 -0.94 21.01
N SER A 282 2.75 -1.19 20.45
CA SER A 282 3.71 -0.18 20.05
C SER A 282 3.92 -0.22 18.53
N PHE A 283 3.61 0.87 17.83
CA PHE A 283 3.73 1.00 16.38
C PHE A 283 4.96 1.83 16.00
N LEU A 284 5.79 1.33 15.08
CA LEU A 284 6.93 2.08 14.55
C LEU A 284 6.44 3.21 13.64
N MET A 285 6.61 4.47 14.08
CA MET A 285 6.13 5.67 13.39
C MET A 285 7.15 6.82 13.54
N PRO A 286 8.38 6.67 13.02
CA PRO A 286 9.38 7.73 13.11
C PRO A 286 8.93 8.98 12.35
N LEU A 287 9.38 10.14 12.82
CA LEU A 287 9.13 11.47 12.23
C LEU A 287 7.65 11.89 12.16
N ILE A 288 6.72 11.13 12.76
CA ILE A 288 5.30 11.49 12.76
C ILE A 288 5.06 12.75 13.61
N ASN A 289 4.24 13.67 13.11
CA ASN A 289 3.90 14.87 13.85
C ASN A 289 2.86 14.55 14.93
N LYS A 290 3.24 14.75 16.20
CA LYS A 290 2.36 14.51 17.36
C LYS A 290 1.09 15.39 17.32
N SER A 291 1.16 16.61 16.79
CA SER A 291 -0.01 17.50 16.77
C SER A 291 -1.09 17.07 15.78
N THR A 292 -0.74 16.27 14.77
CA THR A 292 -1.68 15.77 13.76
C THR A 292 -2.16 14.36 14.05
N LEU A 293 -1.59 13.70 15.07
CA LEU A 293 -1.85 12.31 15.39
C LEU A 293 -3.13 12.17 16.23
N GLN A 294 -4.07 11.36 15.74
CA GLN A 294 -5.28 11.01 16.45
C GLN A 294 -5.38 9.49 16.55
N VAL A 295 -5.66 9.00 17.75
CA VAL A 295 -5.83 7.58 18.04
C VAL A 295 -7.21 7.39 18.65
N GLN A 296 -8.01 6.53 18.03
CA GLN A 296 -9.36 6.25 18.46
C GLN A 296 -9.62 4.75 18.38
N ARG A 297 -10.26 4.18 19.40
CA ARG A 297 -10.78 2.82 19.31
C ARG A 297 -12.15 2.83 18.64
N CYS A 298 -12.33 1.93 17.67
CA CYS A 298 -13.60 1.70 16.98
C CYS A 298 -13.91 0.20 17.04
N GLY A 299 -14.69 -0.23 18.04
CA GLY A 299 -15.06 -1.63 18.26
C GLY A 299 -13.83 -2.51 18.51
N SER A 300 -13.61 -3.47 17.61
CA SER A 300 -12.48 -4.42 17.60
C SER A 300 -11.23 -3.90 16.91
N SER A 301 -11.19 -2.62 16.56
CA SER A 301 -10.06 -2.02 15.84
C SER A 301 -9.56 -0.74 16.50
N LEU A 302 -8.28 -0.48 16.32
CA LEU A 302 -7.64 0.79 16.62
C LEU A 302 -7.52 1.59 15.33
N LEU A 303 -8.20 2.73 15.30
CA LEU A 303 -8.10 3.68 14.22
C LEU A 303 -7.05 4.74 14.54
N ILE A 304 -6.05 4.85 13.66
CA ILE A 304 -5.00 5.85 13.77
C ILE A 304 -5.11 6.78 12.56
N ARG A 305 -5.01 8.09 12.81
CA ARG A 305 -5.01 9.14 11.78
C ARG A 305 -3.82 10.05 11.98
N SER A 306 -3.20 10.47 10.88
CA SER A 306 -2.20 11.53 10.87
C SER A 306 -2.36 12.35 9.60
N GLY A 307 -2.80 13.61 9.73
CA GLY A 307 -3.12 14.45 8.58
C GLY A 307 -4.20 13.81 7.69
N HIS A 308 -3.85 13.52 6.43
CA HIS A 308 -4.74 12.90 5.45
C HIS A 308 -4.69 11.36 5.44
N LEU A 309 -3.76 10.75 6.18
CA LEU A 309 -3.61 9.29 6.25
C LEU A 309 -4.46 8.71 7.39
N LYS A 310 -5.14 7.59 7.09
CA LYS A 310 -6.01 6.88 8.03
C LYS A 310 -5.78 5.37 7.90
N ARG A 311 -5.45 4.72 9.01
CA ARG A 311 -5.24 3.26 9.06
C ARG A 311 -6.01 2.64 10.21
N SER A 312 -6.57 1.46 9.95
CA SER A 312 -7.22 0.65 10.96
C SER A 312 -6.34 -0.56 11.28
N TYR A 313 -6.13 -0.83 12.56
CA TYR A 313 -5.42 -1.99 13.05
C TYR A 313 -6.39 -2.89 13.79
N ALA A 314 -6.53 -4.14 13.36
CA ALA A 314 -7.31 -5.12 14.11
C ALA A 314 -6.62 -5.38 15.46
N LEU A 315 -7.40 -5.35 16.54
CA LEU A 315 -6.90 -5.72 17.86
C LEU A 315 -6.91 -7.24 17.98
N ALA A 316 -5.88 -7.79 18.64
CA ALA A 316 -5.85 -9.20 19.00
C ALA A 316 -6.97 -9.53 20.02
N ASP A 317 -7.43 -10.78 20.02
CA ASP A 317 -8.60 -11.21 20.83
C ASP A 317 -8.44 -10.91 22.32
N ASN A 318 -7.22 -11.02 22.84
CA ASN A 318 -6.88 -10.71 24.23
C ASN A 318 -7.00 -9.22 24.59
N LEU A 319 -7.07 -8.32 23.60
CA LEU A 319 -7.22 -6.87 23.81
C LEU A 319 -8.67 -6.40 23.62
N LEU A 320 -9.55 -7.24 23.08
CA LEU A 320 -10.94 -6.87 22.78
C LEU A 320 -11.75 -6.57 24.04
N GLY A 321 -11.49 -7.26 25.15
CA GLY A 321 -12.19 -7.07 26.42
C GLY A 321 -11.64 -5.94 27.31
N LEU A 322 -10.47 -5.39 26.98
CA LEU A 322 -9.78 -4.38 27.80
C LEU A 322 -10.24 -2.98 27.42
N GLU A 323 -10.12 -1.99 28.30
CA GLU A 323 -10.35 -0.58 27.97
C GLU A 323 -9.05 0.11 27.51
N SER A 324 -9.15 1.05 26.57
CA SER A 324 -7.99 1.86 26.17
C SER A 324 -7.70 2.92 27.22
N CYS A 325 -6.55 2.83 27.88
CA CYS A 325 -6.17 3.73 29.00
C CYS A 325 -5.32 4.92 28.57
N GLY A 326 -4.84 4.95 27.33
CA GLY A 326 -4.11 6.09 26.79
C GLY A 326 -3.23 5.73 25.60
N ALA A 327 -2.74 6.76 24.93
CA ALA A 327 -1.74 6.65 23.88
C ALA A 327 -0.63 7.69 24.08
N ARG A 328 0.62 7.32 23.80
CA ARG A 328 1.79 8.20 23.89
C ARG A 328 2.70 7.94 22.70
N LEU A 329 3.19 9.02 22.09
CA LEU A 329 4.31 8.94 21.17
C LEU A 329 5.60 9.07 21.99
N GLU A 330 6.42 8.02 22.02
CA GLU A 330 7.70 7.96 22.71
C GLU A 330 8.79 7.61 21.72
N ASP A 331 9.78 8.48 21.62
CA ASP A 331 10.82 8.47 20.59
C ASP A 331 10.26 8.34 19.17
N ARG A 332 10.25 7.11 18.64
CA ARG A 332 9.85 6.77 17.27
C ARG A 332 8.65 5.85 17.23
N ARG A 333 8.06 5.54 18.39
CA ARG A 333 6.97 4.57 18.50
C ARG A 333 5.74 5.17 19.14
N LEU A 334 4.59 4.88 18.56
CA LEU A 334 3.29 5.17 19.14
C LEU A 334 2.88 4.00 20.02
N GLU A 335 2.84 4.21 21.33
CA GLU A 335 2.34 3.25 22.31
C GLU A 335 0.87 3.48 22.59
N VAL A 336 0.08 2.41 22.55
CA VAL A 336 -1.33 2.40 22.98
C VAL A 336 -1.50 1.37 24.07
N ARG A 337 -2.09 1.80 25.19
CA ARG A 337 -2.17 1.02 26.44
C ARG A 337 -3.59 0.55 26.70
N PHE A 338 -3.72 -0.70 27.13
CA PHE A 338 -4.98 -1.38 27.40
C PHE A 338 -4.96 -1.99 28.82
N ARG A 339 -6.05 -1.84 29.58
CA ARG A 339 -6.23 -2.44 30.93
C ARG A 339 -7.55 -3.16 31.09
#